data_AF-A0AA45BXR0-F1
#
_entry.id   AF-A0AA45BXR0-F1
#
_cell.length_a   1.000
_cell.length_b   1.000
_cell.length_c   1.000
_cell.angle_alpha   90.00
_cell.angle_beta   90.00
_cell.angle_gamma   90.00
#
_symmetry.space_group_name_H-M   'P 1'
#
loop_
_entity.id
_entity.type
_entity.pdbx_description
1 polymer ?
#
loop_
_entity_poly.entity_id
_entity_poly.type
_entity_poly.pdbx_seq_one_letter_code
_entity_poly.pdbx_strand_id
1 'polypeptide(L)' 'MSTVAEERKVLLEVADLKVHFDIKDGKQWFWQPAKTLKAVDGVTLRLYEGETLGVVGESG' A
#
# COMPACT_ATOMS: atom_id res chain seq x y z
N MET A 1 -16.18 21.21 -26.95
CA MET A 1 -15.89 20.75 -25.57
C MET A 1 -15.32 19.35 -25.69
N SER A 2 -14.02 19.21 -25.46
CA SER A 2 -13.24 18.02 -25.78
C SER A 2 -13.46 16.93 -24.73
N THR A 3 -13.91 15.75 -25.16
CA THR A 3 -13.90 14.52 -24.34
C THR A 3 -12.81 13.61 -24.89
N VAL A 4 -11.56 14.02 -24.72
CA VAL A 4 -10.38 13.16 -24.91
C VAL A 4 -10.04 12.59 -23.54
N ALA A 5 -10.87 11.69 -23.04
CA ALA A 5 -10.40 10.70 -22.07
C ALA A 5 -9.92 9.52 -22.90
N GLU A 6 -8.75 9.70 -23.53
CA GLU A 6 -8.07 8.63 -24.26
C GLU A 6 -7.87 7.42 -23.35
N GLU A 7 -7.99 6.22 -23.95
CA GLU A 7 -7.68 4.91 -23.36
C GLU A 7 -6.20 4.85 -22.96
N ARG A 8 -5.82 5.56 -21.89
CA ARG A 8 -4.45 5.54 -21.39
C ARG A 8 -4.17 4.14 -20.87
N LYS A 9 -3.07 3.56 -21.33
CA LYS A 9 -2.65 2.22 -20.93
C LYS A 9 -2.37 2.21 -19.43
N VAL A 10 -2.97 1.25 -18.71
CA VAL A 10 -2.60 0.98 -17.32
C VAL A 10 -1.22 0.31 -17.31
N LEU A 11 -0.26 0.93 -16.62
CA LEU A 11 1.08 0.39 -16.45
C LEU A 11 1.23 -0.40 -15.14
N LEU A 12 0.49 -0.01 -14.10
CA LEU A 12 0.44 -0.70 -12.81
C LEU A 12 -0.99 -0.71 -12.29
N GLU A 13 -1.45 -1.86 -11.82
CA GLU A 13 -2.67 -2.00 -11.06
C GLU A 13 -2.35 -2.71 -9.74
N VAL A 14 -2.77 -2.10 -8.64
CA VAL A 14 -2.66 -2.64 -7.29
C VAL A 14 -4.07 -2.74 -6.74
N ALA A 15 -4.44 -3.90 -6.21
CA ALA A 15 -5.74 -4.15 -5.60
C ALA A 15 -5.56 -4.71 -4.19
N ASP A 16 -6.18 -4.05 -3.21
CA ASP A 16 -6.21 -4.44 -1.78
C ASP A 16 -4.85 -4.88 -1.21
N LEU A 17 -3.76 -4.18 -1.57
CA LEU A 17 -2.42 -4.53 -1.11
C LEU A 17 -2.31 -4.43 0.41
N LYS A 18 -1.86 -5.51 1.04
CA LYS A 18 -1.60 -5.61 2.47
C LYS A 18 -0.19 -6.12 2.72
N VAL A 19 0.53 -5.41 3.58
CA VAL A 19 1.88 -5.78 4.04
C VAL A 19 1.88 -5.65 5.56
N HIS A 20 1.79 -6.78 6.24
CA HIS A 20 1.71 -6.88 7.69
C HIS A 20 2.89 -7.67 8.24
N PHE A 21 3.44 -7.25 9.38
CA PHE A 21 4.58 -7.86 10.04
C PHE A 21 4.22 -8.26 11.47
N ASP A 22 4.62 -9.46 11.89
CA ASP A 22 4.52 -9.85 13.29
C ASP A 22 5.74 -9.35 14.06
N ILE A 23 5.51 -8.41 14.97
CA ILE A 23 6.52 -7.84 15.83
C ILE A 23 6.46 -8.53 17.19
N LYS A 24 7.60 -9.13 17.56
CA LYS A 24 7.84 -9.66 18.90
C LYS A 24 8.52 -8.59 19.73
N ASP A 25 7.87 -8.16 20.81
CA ASP A 25 8.52 -7.32 21.80
C ASP A 25 9.50 -8.18 22.62
N GLY A 26 10.69 -7.68 22.94
CA GLY A 26 11.69 -8.41 23.72
C GLY A 26 11.24 -8.73 25.15
N LYS A 27 10.17 -8.06 25.62
CA LYS A 27 9.52 -8.27 26.92
C LYS A 27 8.30 -9.18 26.86
N GLN A 28 7.97 -9.72 25.69
CA GLN A 28 6.77 -10.53 25.49
C GLN A 28 6.98 -11.95 26.05
N TRP A 29 6.10 -12.38 26.96
CA TRP A 29 6.11 -13.77 27.42
C TRP A 29 5.70 -14.74 26.31
N PHE A 30 6.20 -15.98 26.38
CA PHE A 30 6.00 -17.00 25.33
C PHE A 30 4.53 -17.35 25.03
N TRP A 31 3.61 -17.07 25.96
CA TRP A 31 2.16 -17.30 25.78
C TRP A 31 1.41 -16.12 25.17
N GLN A 32 2.04 -14.95 25.03
CA GLN A 32 1.36 -13.77 24.53
C GLN A 32 1.46 -13.72 22.99
N PRO A 33 0.35 -13.44 22.28
CA PRO A 33 0.36 -13.38 20.82
C PRO A 33 1.22 -12.22 20.31
N ALA A 34 1.93 -12.41 19.20
CA ALA A 34 2.72 -11.35 18.57
C ALA A 34 1.81 -10.17 18.16
N LYS A 35 2.36 -8.95 18.19
CA LYS A 35 1.64 -7.78 17.71
C LYS A 35 1.82 -7.68 16.21
N THR A 36 0.74 -7.50 15.47
CA THR A 36 0.80 -7.30 14.02
C THR A 36 0.93 -5.81 13.70
N LEU A 37 2.06 -5.40 13.12
CA LEU A 37 2.24 -4.09 12.49
C LEU A 37 1.70 -4.13 11.07
N LYS A 38 0.73 -3.27 10.77
CA LYS A 38 0.19 -3.10 9.43
C LYS A 38 0.94 -1.98 8.71
N ALA A 39 1.97 -2.32 7.94
CA ALA A 39 2.76 -1.33 7.20
C ALA A 39 2.02 -0.82 5.95
N VAL A 40 1.25 -1.69 5.30
CA VAL A 40 0.29 -1.32 4.24
C VAL A 40 -1.00 -2.07 4.53
N ASP A 41 -2.16 -1.38 4.51
CA ASP A 41 -3.46 -2.02 4.79
C ASP A 41 -4.52 -1.60 3.77
N GLY A 42 -4.65 -2.36 2.70
CA GLY A 42 -5.75 -2.24 1.73
C GLY A 42 -5.56 -1.15 0.68
N VAL A 43 -4.34 -0.97 0.18
CA VAL A 43 -4.08 0.03 -0.87
C VAL A 43 -4.55 -0.48 -2.23
N THR A 44 -5.39 0.30 -2.91
CA THR A 44 -5.85 0.06 -4.29
C THR A 44 -5.55 1.29 -5.13
N LEU A 45 -4.79 1.13 -6.21
CA LEU A 45 -4.46 2.21 -7.14
C LEU A 45 -4.17 1.70 -8.54
N ARG A 46 -4.27 2.59 -9.53
CA ARG A 46 -3.83 2.38 -10.90
C ARG A 46 -2.89 3.50 -11.30
N LEU A 47 -1.80 3.17 -11.98
CA LEU A 47 -0.90 4.13 -12.61
C LEU A 47 -1.04 4.01 -14.12
N TYR A 48 -1.43 5.11 -14.76
CA TYR A 48 -1.56 5.15 -16.22
C TYR A 48 -0.26 5.65 -16.87
N GLU A 49 -0.10 5.35 -18.16
CA GLU A 49 1.00 5.86 -18.95
C GLU A 49 1.05 7.39 -18.94
N GLY A 50 2.24 7.95 -18.70
CA GLY A 50 2.47 9.39 -18.59
C GLY A 50 2.18 10.00 -17.21
N GLU A 51 1.74 9.22 -16.23
CA GLU A 51 1.52 9.69 -14.85
C GLU A 51 2.75 9.45 -13.97
N THR A 52 2.93 10.34 -12.97
CA THR A 52 3.95 10.21 -11.94
C THR A 52 3.27 9.95 -10.59
N LEU A 53 3.63 8.85 -9.92
CA LEU A 53 3.16 8.53 -8.57
C LEU A 53 4.20 8.94 -7.52
N GLY A 54 3.81 9.84 -6.61
CA GLY A 54 4.59 10.18 -5.42
C GLY A 54 3.96 9.57 -4.17
N VAL A 55 4.74 8.87 -3.36
CA VAL A 55 4.32 8.38 -2.03
C VAL A 55 4.93 9.27 -0.97
N VAL A 56 4.11 9.84 -0.11
CA VAL A 56 4.52 10.72 0.98
C VAL A 56 3.87 10.28 2.28
N GLY A 57 4.54 10.53 3.41
CA GLY A 57 4.03 10.20 4.73
C GLY A 57 4.91 10.78 5.83
N GLU A 58 4.35 10.92 7.03
CA GLU A 58 5.12 11.08 8.26
C GLU A 58 5.99 9.84 8.49
N SER A 59 7.08 9.95 9.27
CA SER A 59 7.84 8.76 9.65
C SER A 59 6.94 7.77 10.39
N GLY A 60 6.81 6.56 9.84
CA GLY A 60 6.22 5.41 10.52
C GLY A 60 7.16 4.79 11.54
#